data_AF-A0A4Q3YTP9-F1
#
_entry.id   AF-A0A4Q3YTP9-F1
#
_cell.length_a   1.000
_cell.length_b   1.000
_cell.length_c   1.000
_cell.angle_alpha   90.00
_cell.angle_beta   90.00
_cell.angle_gamma   90.00
#
_symmetry.space_group_name_H-M   'P 1'
#
loop_
_entity.id
_entity.type
_entity.pdbx_description
1 polymer ?
#
loop_
_entity_poly.entity_id
_entity_poly.type
_entity_poly.pdbx_seq_one_letter_code
_entity_poly.pdbx_strand_id
1 'polypeptide(L)'
;MAAQELQPISVPSGLEIALADVMLEEEAGIARFRFVSPALSGEDGLTFAEVADDLMWLCQGLVRPALEQQAWTSAQVVLSVSDQPTEFGIYDPNVVQYFQPFRLDGDECRWEDL
;
A
#
# COMPACT_ATOMS: atom_id res chain seq x y z
N MET A 1 -10.71 -5.94 -16.84
CA MET A 1 -9.62 -6.59 -16.08
C MET A 1 -8.42 -5.68 -16.21
N ALA A 2 -8.22 -4.76 -15.26
CA ALA A 2 -7.05 -3.89 -15.27
C ALA A 2 -5.98 -4.58 -14.40
N ALA A 3 -5.13 -5.39 -15.04
CA ALA A 3 -3.85 -5.72 -14.43
C ALA A 3 -3.12 -4.38 -14.27
N GLN A 4 -2.95 -3.90 -13.04
CA GLN A 4 -2.13 -2.73 -12.83
C GLN A 4 -0.69 -3.11 -13.13
N GLU A 5 -0.07 -2.34 -14.02
CA GLU A 5 1.35 -2.44 -14.33
C GLU A 5 2.12 -2.09 -13.05
N LEU A 6 3.22 -2.79 -12.76
CA LEU A 6 4.12 -2.43 -11.67
C LEU A 6 4.74 -1.06 -11.99
N GLN A 7 4.07 0.01 -11.57
CA GLN A 7 4.52 1.37 -11.80
C GLN A 7 5.47 1.77 -10.68
N PRO A 8 6.77 1.97 -10.97
CA PRO A 8 7.73 2.39 -9.95
C PRO A 8 7.42 3.82 -9.51
N ILE A 9 7.39 4.02 -8.20
CA ILE A 9 7.10 5.27 -7.53
C ILE A 9 8.33 5.65 -6.72
N SER A 10 8.88 6.82 -6.98
CA SER A 10 9.96 7.37 -6.16
C SER A 10 9.39 7.91 -4.85
N VAL A 11 9.74 7.27 -3.75
CA VAL A 11 9.36 7.67 -2.40
C VAL A 11 10.49 8.47 -1.73
N PRO A 12 10.20 9.31 -0.73
CA PRO A 12 11.18 10.22 -0.13
C PRO A 12 12.38 9.53 0.52
N SER A 13 12.23 8.28 0.99
CA SER A 13 13.35 7.48 1.49
C SER A 13 14.35 7.05 0.40
N GLY A 14 13.99 7.20 -0.88
CA GLY A 14 14.78 6.73 -2.02
C GLY A 14 14.55 5.25 -2.36
N LEU A 15 13.58 4.59 -1.73
CA LEU A 15 13.24 3.21 -2.03
C LEU A 15 12.54 3.07 -3.39
N GLU A 16 12.73 1.90 -4.01
CA GLU A 16 11.98 1.50 -5.19
C GLU A 16 10.72 0.77 -4.74
N ILE A 17 9.60 1.48 -4.72
CA ILE A 17 8.28 0.92 -4.41
C ILE A 17 7.43 0.97 -5.68
N ALA A 18 6.81 -0.15 -6.05
CA ALA A 18 5.91 -0.21 -7.20
C ALA A 18 4.49 -0.56 -6.77
N LEU A 19 3.49 0.07 -7.37
CA LEU A 19 2.09 -0.32 -7.19
C LEU A 19 1.84 -1.63 -7.95
N ALA A 20 1.51 -2.70 -7.23
CA ALA A 20 1.28 -4.01 -7.82
C ALA A 20 -0.20 -4.27 -8.10
N ASP A 21 -1.09 -3.88 -7.18
CA ASP A 21 -2.51 -4.16 -7.31
C ASP A 21 -3.35 -3.18 -6.46
N VAL A 22 -4.57 -2.91 -6.92
CA VAL A 22 -5.56 -2.12 -6.16
C VAL A 22 -6.87 -2.87 -6.14
N MET A 23 -7.39 -3.04 -4.93
CA MET A 23 -8.65 -3.74 -4.68
C MET A 23 -9.59 -2.81 -3.93
N LEU A 24 -10.72 -2.49 -4.54
CA LEU A 24 -11.77 -1.69 -3.91
C LEU A 24 -12.90 -2.62 -3.46
N GLU A 25 -13.02 -2.85 -2.16
CA GLU A 25 -14.07 -3.69 -1.58
C GLU A 25 -15.25 -2.82 -1.17
N GLU A 26 -16.12 -2.50 -2.13
CA GLU A 26 -17.27 -1.63 -1.91
C GLU A 26 -18.20 -2.16 -0.79
N GLU A 27 -18.39 -3.48 -0.70
CA GLU A 27 -19.23 -4.11 0.32
C GLU A 27 -18.64 -3.99 1.74
N ALA A 28 -17.32 -4.06 1.87
CA ALA A 28 -16.62 -3.89 3.14
C ALA A 28 -16.31 -2.42 3.47
N GLY A 29 -16.40 -1.54 2.46
CA GLY A 29 -15.96 -0.15 2.55
C GLY A 29 -14.44 -0.01 2.71
N ILE A 30 -13.64 -0.97 2.22
CA ILE A 30 -12.18 -0.97 2.39
C ILE A 30 -11.51 -0.85 1.01
N ALA A 31 -10.57 0.09 0.89
CA ALA A 31 -9.71 0.20 -0.28
C ALA A 31 -8.31 -0.34 0.03
N ARG A 32 -7.89 -1.41 -0.67
CA ARG A 32 -6.57 -2.01 -0.49
C ARG A 32 -5.63 -1.64 -1.61
N PHE A 33 -4.46 -1.13 -1.25
CA PHE A 33 -3.38 -0.81 -2.18
C PHE A 33 -2.18 -1.68 -1.85
N ARG A 34 -1.76 -2.47 -2.82
CA ARG A 34 -0.69 -3.45 -2.65
C ARG A 34 0.53 -2.97 -3.42
N PHE A 35 1.61 -2.77 -2.69
CA PHE A 35 2.89 -2.34 -3.20
C PHE A 35 3.91 -3.46 -3.12
N VAL A 36 4.91 -3.39 -3.98
CA VAL A 36 6.05 -4.30 -3.99
C VAL A 36 7.33 -3.48 -3.90
N SER A 37 8.25 -3.89 -3.03
CA SER A 37 9.59 -3.33 -2.99
C SER A 37 10.61 -4.44 -2.70
N PRO A 38 11.54 -4.72 -3.65
CA PRO A 38 12.55 -5.77 -3.47
C PRO A 38 13.53 -5.49 -2.32
N ALA A 39 13.52 -4.28 -1.77
CA ALA A 39 14.33 -3.91 -0.61
C ALA A 39 13.87 -4.57 0.71
N LEU A 40 12.68 -5.18 0.74
CA LEU A 40 12.23 -5.97 1.90
C LEU A 40 12.85 -7.38 1.94
N SER A 41 13.37 -7.89 0.82
CA SER A 41 13.98 -9.23 0.76
C SER A 41 15.37 -9.24 1.40
N GLY A 42 15.75 -10.37 2.01
CA GLY A 42 17.14 -10.65 2.43
C GLY A 42 17.40 -10.45 3.93
N GLU A 43 18.65 -10.70 4.34
CA GLU A 43 19.08 -10.63 5.74
C GLU A 43 19.09 -9.19 6.30
N ASP A 44 19.30 -8.20 5.44
CA ASP A 44 19.22 -6.76 5.72
C ASP A 44 17.92 -6.13 5.16
N GLY A 45 16.87 -6.94 4.99
CA GLY A 45 15.59 -6.49 4.48
C GLY A 45 14.98 -5.39 5.37
N LEU A 46 14.37 -4.39 4.74
CA LEU A 46 13.82 -3.26 5.46
C LEU A 46 12.75 -3.67 6.47
N THR A 47 12.80 -3.00 7.61
CA THR A 47 11.78 -3.15 8.65
C THR A 47 10.54 -2.33 8.33
N PHE A 48 9.42 -2.66 8.98
CA PHE A 48 8.21 -1.86 8.86
C PHE A 48 8.44 -0.37 9.19
N ALA A 49 9.24 -0.08 10.22
CA ALA A 49 9.53 1.28 10.64
C ALA A 49 10.26 2.11 9.56
N GLU A 50 11.02 1.45 8.68
CA GLU A 50 11.75 2.13 7.61
C GLU A 50 10.87 2.45 6.40
N VAL A 51 9.82 1.66 6.16
CA VAL A 51 8.86 1.88 5.06
C VAL A 51 7.61 2.64 5.50
N ALA A 52 7.39 2.76 6.81
CA ALA A 52 6.21 3.38 7.42
C ALA A 52 5.96 4.81 6.91
N ASP A 53 6.97 5.67 6.94
CA ASP A 53 6.87 7.06 6.45
C ASP A 53 6.59 7.12 4.94
N ASP A 54 7.16 6.21 4.15
CA ASP A 54 6.87 6.14 2.71
C ASP A 54 5.45 5.69 2.44
N LEU A 55 4.91 4.74 3.22
CA LEU A 55 3.51 4.32 3.11
C LEU A 55 2.57 5.48 3.43
N MET A 56 2.89 6.30 4.44
CA MET A 56 2.13 7.52 4.72
C MET A 56 2.20 8.51 3.55
N TRP A 57 3.39 8.74 3.00
CA TRP A 57 3.58 9.62 1.85
C TRP A 57 2.81 9.12 0.61
N LEU A 58 2.84 7.81 0.35
CA LEU A 58 2.07 7.17 -0.72
C LEU A 58 0.56 7.32 -0.48
N CYS A 59 0.11 7.19 0.76
CA CYS A 59 -1.30 7.38 1.09
C CYS A 59 -1.75 8.81 0.74
N GLN A 60 -1.00 9.80 1.22
CA GLN A 60 -1.26 11.23 1.00
C GLN A 60 -1.13 11.64 -0.48
N GLY A 61 -0.10 11.17 -1.17
CA GLY A 61 0.27 11.65 -2.51
C GLY A 61 -0.37 10.88 -3.66
N LEU A 62 -0.72 9.61 -3.45
CA LEU A 62 -1.18 8.71 -4.51
C LEU A 62 -2.54 8.10 -4.20
N VAL A 63 -2.71 7.53 -3.01
CA VAL A 63 -3.94 6.78 -2.69
C VAL A 63 -5.14 7.70 -2.53
N ARG A 64 -5.03 8.77 -1.73
CA ARG A 64 -6.11 9.75 -1.56
C ARG A 64 -6.59 10.32 -2.92
N PRO A 65 -5.74 10.92 -3.77
CA PRO A 65 -6.21 11.46 -5.04
C PRO A 65 -6.73 10.39 -6.01
N ALA A 66 -6.26 9.14 -5.93
CA ALA A 66 -6.83 8.04 -6.70
C ALA A 66 -8.25 7.70 -6.24
N LEU A 67 -8.49 7.66 -4.93
CA LEU A 67 -9.80 7.38 -4.35
C LEU A 67 -10.79 8.53 -4.58
N GLU A 68 -10.35 9.78 -4.51
CA GLU A 68 -11.16 10.95 -4.86
C GLU A 68 -11.63 10.90 -6.33
N GLN A 69 -10.73 10.54 -7.25
CA GLN A 69 -11.07 10.39 -8.67
C GLN A 69 -12.08 9.25 -8.93
N GLN A 70 -12.07 8.22 -8.08
CA GLN A 70 -13.01 7.11 -8.14
C GLN A 70 -14.33 7.40 -7.40
N ALA A 71 -14.50 8.61 -6.85
CA ALA A 71 -15.62 8.98 -5.99
C ALA A 71 -15.83 7.99 -4.82
N TRP A 72 -14.74 7.43 -4.31
CA TRP A 72 -14.76 6.50 -3.20
C TRP A 72 -15.21 7.22 -1.93
N THR A 73 -16.21 6.67 -1.25
CA THR A 73 -16.87 7.33 -0.11
C THR A 73 -16.43 6.79 1.24
N SER A 74 -15.70 5.67 1.28
CA SER A 74 -15.29 5.05 2.52
C SER A 74 -13.94 5.58 3.00
N ALA A 75 -13.81 5.76 4.30
CA ALA A 75 -12.59 6.29 4.90
C ALA A 75 -11.50 5.22 5.13
N GLN A 76 -11.81 3.94 4.95
CA GLN A 76 -10.91 2.84 5.31
C GLN A 76 -10.01 2.46 4.15
N VAL A 77 -8.70 2.53 4.38
CA VAL A 77 -7.67 2.22 3.39
C VAL A 77 -6.65 1.29 4.02
N VAL A 78 -6.25 0.23 3.33
CA VAL A 78 -5.17 -0.65 3.80
C VAL A 78 -4.07 -0.66 2.76
N LEU A 79 -2.90 -0.19 3.14
CA LEU A 79 -1.71 -0.29 2.32
C LEU A 79 -0.94 -1.53 2.75
N SER A 80 -0.49 -2.33 1.80
CA SER A 80 0.45 -3.41 2.07
C SER A 80 1.69 -3.25 1.20
N VAL A 81 2.84 -3.61 1.73
CA VAL A 81 4.08 -3.68 0.95
C VAL A 81 4.69 -5.06 1.13
N SER A 82 5.00 -5.72 0.01
CA SER A 82 5.66 -7.02 -0.01
C SER A 82 6.98 -6.96 -0.76
N ASP A 83 7.86 -7.90 -0.50
CA ASP A 83 9.15 -7.97 -1.18
C ASP A 83 9.02 -8.37 -2.66
N GLN A 84 7.97 -9.14 -2.98
CA GLN A 84 7.62 -9.58 -4.32
C GLN A 84 6.10 -9.59 -4.54
N PRO A 85 5.61 -9.62 -5.80
CA PRO A 85 4.19 -9.71 -6.08
C PRO A 85 3.60 -11.01 -5.54
N THR A 86 2.50 -10.91 -4.80
CA THR A 86 1.80 -12.08 -4.24
C THR A 86 0.35 -12.16 -4.71
N GLU A 87 -0.21 -13.36 -4.70
CA GLU A 87 -1.64 -13.55 -4.97
C GLU A 87 -2.46 -13.18 -3.72
N PHE A 88 -3.55 -12.42 -3.90
CA PHE A 88 -4.40 -12.03 -2.79
C PHE A 88 -5.05 -13.26 -2.13
N GLY A 89 -5.03 -13.30 -0.80
CA GLY A 89 -5.60 -14.40 -0.02
C GLY A 89 -4.72 -15.66 0.05
N ILE A 90 -3.54 -15.65 -0.59
CA ILE A 90 -2.56 -16.73 -0.49
C ILE A 90 -1.45 -16.31 0.48
N TYR A 91 -1.31 -17.08 1.55
CA TYR A 91 -0.18 -16.93 2.47
C TYR A 91 1.04 -17.64 1.90
N ASP A 92 2.13 -16.90 1.70
CA ASP A 92 3.45 -17.45 1.37
C ASP A 92 4.43 -17.11 2.50
N PRO A 93 5.00 -18.11 3.20
CA PRO A 93 5.94 -17.88 4.30
C PRO A 93 7.30 -17.35 3.84
N ASN A 94 7.60 -17.36 2.54
CA ASN A 94 8.86 -16.84 1.99
C ASN A 94 8.75 -15.38 1.54
N VAL A 95 7.55 -14.78 1.64
CA VAL A 95 7.29 -13.39 1.26
C VAL A 95 7.25 -12.55 2.52
N VAL A 96 8.15 -11.57 2.59
CA VAL A 96 8.08 -10.54 3.62
C VAL A 96 7.01 -9.55 3.20
N GLN A 97 5.97 -9.40 4.01
CA GLN A 97 4.90 -8.44 3.77
C GLN A 97 4.49 -7.74 5.05
N TYR A 98 4.27 -6.43 4.93
CA TYR A 98 3.76 -5.59 5.99
C TYR A 98 2.41 -4.99 5.57
N PHE A 99 1.52 -4.83 6.55
CA PHE A 99 0.20 -4.25 6.36
C PHE A 99 0.07 -3.04 7.27
N GLN A 100 -0.37 -1.92 6.70
CA GLN A 100 -0.66 -0.70 7.43
C GLN A 100 -2.05 -0.18 7.03
N PRO A 101 -3.03 -0.22 7.95
CA PRO A 101 -4.28 0.47 7.76
C PRO A 101 -4.12 1.98 7.98
N PHE A 102 -4.84 2.72 7.17
CA PHE A 102 -4.98 4.16 7.22
C PHE A 102 -6.46 4.52 7.19
N ARG A 103 -6.79 5.62 7.87
CA ARG A 103 -8.10 6.25 7.77
C ARG A 103 -7.96 7.57 7.05
N LEU A 104 -8.77 7.78 6.01
CA LEU A 104 -8.97 9.08 5.40
C LEU A 104 -9.81 9.94 6.34
N ASP A 105 -9.27 11.08 6.74
CA ASP A 105 -9.97 12.07 7.52
C ASP A 105 -9.88 13.42 6.81
N GLY A 106 -10.96 13.75 6.11
CA GLY A 106 -10.98 14.88 5.17
C GLY A 106 -9.92 14.68 4.08
N ASP A 107 -8.99 15.63 4.00
CA ASP A 107 -7.91 15.66 3.02
C ASP A 107 -6.62 14.94 3.49
N GLU A 108 -6.63 14.31 4.66
CA GLU A 108 -5.42 13.70 5.23
C GLU A 108 -5.58 12.18 5.42
N CYS A 109 -4.51 11.43 5.11
CA CYS A 109 -4.38 10.06 5.59
C CYS A 109 -3.86 10.09 7.02
N ARG A 110 -4.55 9.38 7.92
CA ARG A 110 -4.10 9.17 9.29
C ARG A 110 -3.76 7.71 9.50
N TRP A 111 -2.71 7.47 10.29
CA TRP A 111 -2.43 6.16 10.85
C TRP A 111 -3.65 5.68 11.63
N GLU A 112 -4.14 4.48 11.30
CA GLU A 112 -5.09 3.81 12.17
C GLU A 112 -4.28 2.92 13.12
N ASP A 113 -4.23 3.29 14.39
CA ASP A 113 -3.77 2.38 15.45
C ASP A 113 -4.76 1.20 15.50
N LEU A 114 -4.29 0.03 15.08
CA LEU A 114 -5.02 -1.24 15.20
C LEU A 114 -5.09 -1.71 16.65
#